data_AF-A0A9P0LH63-F1
#
_entry.id   AF-A0A9P0LH63-F1
#
_cell.length_a   1.000
_cell.length_b   1.000
_cell.length_c   1.000
_cell.angle_alpha   90.00
_cell.angle_beta   90.00
_cell.angle_gamma   90.00
#
_symmetry.space_group_name_H-M   'P 1'
#
loop_
_entity.id
_entity.type
_entity.pdbx_description
1 polymer ?
#
loop_
_entity_poly.entity_id
_entity_poly.type
_entity_poly.pdbx_seq_one_letter_code
_entity_poly.pdbx_strand_id
1 'polypeptide(L)'
;MAAKKRKSSEDYVKFRFTFIEKDELQLPQYMICIKVLSNDRMRPNRLERHLKQQHPTLVLKTKEFFSAKAESIKRMRLNKSESYHTGVSQHLKASFEIAFMIVKQEKPDTISEELIKSCVLKATQLILGKMQSKK
;
A
#
# COMPACT_ATOMS: atom_id res chain seq x y z
N MET A 1 -16.74 -8.80 -27.02
CA MET A 1 -16.98 -10.09 -26.31
C MET A 1 -16.62 -9.90 -24.84
N ALA A 2 -17.62 -9.88 -23.96
CA ALA A 2 -17.41 -9.66 -22.53
C ALA A 2 -16.65 -10.85 -21.93
N ALA A 3 -15.47 -10.61 -21.39
CA ALA A 3 -14.69 -11.63 -20.70
C ALA A 3 -15.52 -12.14 -19.52
N LYS A 4 -15.90 -13.42 -19.58
CA LYS A 4 -16.67 -14.11 -18.54
C LYS A 4 -15.95 -13.92 -17.20
N LYS A 5 -16.50 -13.07 -16.33
CA LYS A 5 -16.00 -12.86 -14.95
C LYS A 5 -15.98 -14.24 -14.29
N ARG A 6 -14.79 -14.82 -14.12
CA ARG A 6 -14.63 -16.07 -13.38
C ARG A 6 -14.94 -15.71 -11.93
N LYS A 7 -16.16 -16.02 -11.48
CA LYS A 7 -16.55 -15.92 -10.07
C LYS A 7 -15.40 -16.51 -9.25
N SER A 8 -14.82 -15.67 -8.39
CA SER A 8 -13.76 -16.06 -7.46
C SER A 8 -14.28 -17.23 -6.62
N SER A 9 -13.99 -18.45 -7.04
CA SER A 9 -14.35 -19.63 -6.26
C SER A 9 -13.50 -19.62 -4.98
N GLU A 10 -14.11 -19.94 -3.85
CA GLU A 10 -13.44 -20.06 -2.56
C GLU A 10 -12.24 -21.04 -2.60
N ASP A 11 -12.18 -21.89 -3.63
CA ASP A 11 -11.07 -22.79 -3.90
C ASP A 11 -9.71 -22.09 -4.05
N TYR A 12 -9.66 -20.83 -4.49
CA TYR A 12 -8.38 -20.12 -4.64
C TYR A 12 -7.74 -19.71 -3.31
N VAL A 13 -8.50 -19.76 -2.20
CA VAL A 13 -7.97 -19.63 -0.84
C VAL A 13 -7.04 -20.80 -0.52
N LYS A 14 -7.36 -22.02 -1.00
CA LYS A 14 -6.50 -23.21 -0.83
C LYS A 14 -5.12 -23.02 -1.46
N PHE A 15 -5.07 -22.26 -2.56
CA PHE A 15 -3.82 -21.93 -3.23
C PHE A 15 -3.10 -20.72 -2.62
N ARG A 16 -3.67 -20.06 -1.60
CA ARG A 16 -3.07 -18.91 -0.89
C ARG A 16 -3.06 -17.62 -1.73
N PHE A 17 -4.13 -17.43 -2.53
CA PHE A 17 -4.35 -16.24 -3.36
C PHE A 17 -5.65 -15.52 -3.04
N THR A 18 -5.63 -14.22 -3.27
CA THR A 18 -6.83 -13.38 -3.32
C THR A 18 -6.92 -12.72 -4.68
N PHE A 19 -8.06 -12.12 -5.00
CA PHE A 19 -8.21 -11.28 -6.19
C PHE A 19 -8.24 -9.81 -5.78
N ILE A 20 -7.64 -8.95 -6.58
CA ILE A 20 -7.81 -7.50 -6.54
C ILE A 20 -8.62 -7.07 -7.75
N GLU A 21 -9.47 -6.06 -7.59
CA GLU A 21 -10.06 -5.36 -8.73
C GLU A 21 -9.16 -4.18 -9.08
N LYS A 22 -8.73 -4.13 -10.34
CA LYS A 22 -7.96 -3.04 -10.92
C LYS A 22 -8.48 -2.80 -12.33
N ASP A 23 -8.89 -1.57 -12.63
CA ASP A 23 -9.38 -1.20 -13.96
C ASP A 23 -10.51 -2.14 -14.47
N GLU A 24 -11.48 -2.43 -13.59
CA GLU A 24 -12.59 -3.38 -13.80
C GLU A 24 -12.19 -4.86 -14.04
N LEU A 25 -10.90 -5.17 -13.97
CA LEU A 25 -10.36 -6.51 -14.12
C LEU A 25 -10.03 -7.12 -12.75
N GLN A 26 -10.45 -8.38 -12.56
CA GLN A 26 -10.01 -9.16 -11.41
C GLN A 26 -8.65 -9.76 -11.69
N LEU A 27 -7.64 -9.28 -10.96
CA LEU A 27 -6.27 -9.78 -11.03
C LEU A 27 -5.93 -10.61 -9.79
N PRO A 28 -5.33 -11.79 -9.97
CA PRO A 28 -4.83 -12.61 -8.87
C PRO A 28 -3.69 -11.92 -8.12
N GLN A 29 -3.65 -12.08 -6.80
CA GLN A 29 -2.61 -11.57 -5.91
C GLN A 29 -2.22 -12.62 -4.87
N TYR A 30 -0.92 -12.80 -4.63
CA TYR A 30 -0.41 -13.64 -3.55
C TYR A 30 -0.78 -13.06 -2.18
N MET A 31 -1.29 -13.88 -1.26
CA MET A 31 -1.58 -13.44 0.11
C MET A 31 -0.32 -13.10 0.93
N ILE A 32 0.80 -13.76 0.64
CA ILE A 32 2.03 -13.62 1.44
C ILE A 32 2.80 -12.37 1.03
N CYS A 33 3.20 -12.30 -0.24
CA CYS A 33 4.05 -11.24 -0.77
C CYS A 33 3.28 -10.10 -1.44
N ILE A 34 1.95 -10.17 -1.51
CA ILE A 34 1.07 -9.11 -2.03
C ILE A 34 1.36 -8.80 -3.54
N LYS A 35 2.14 -9.66 -4.20
CA LYS A 35 2.47 -9.50 -5.62
C LYS A 35 1.25 -9.80 -6.49
N VAL A 36 0.88 -8.83 -7.32
CA VAL A 36 -0.18 -8.95 -8.32
C VAL A 36 0.36 -9.73 -9.53
N LEU A 37 -0.47 -10.62 -10.05
CA LEU A 37 -0.15 -11.52 -11.14
C LEU A 37 -1.06 -11.23 -12.34
N SER A 38 -0.57 -11.56 -13.54
CA SER A 38 -1.43 -11.67 -14.72
C SER A 38 -2.21 -12.99 -14.68
N ASN A 39 -3.33 -13.04 -15.41
CA ASN A 39 -4.20 -14.22 -15.43
C ASN A 39 -3.48 -15.50 -15.90
N ASP A 40 -2.52 -15.40 -16.82
CA ASP A 40 -1.71 -16.55 -17.29
C ASP A 40 -0.81 -17.17 -16.21
N ARG A 41 -0.53 -16.41 -15.15
CA ARG A 41 0.30 -16.87 -14.05
C ARG A 41 -0.49 -17.71 -13.04
N MET A 42 -1.82 -17.84 -13.16
CA MET A 42 -2.70 -18.61 -12.25
C MET A 42 -2.63 -20.13 -12.36
N ARG A 43 -1.72 -20.70 -13.15
CA ARG A 43 -1.62 -22.16 -13.26
C ARG A 43 -1.18 -22.78 -11.92
N PRO A 44 -1.90 -23.75 -11.34
CA PRO A 44 -1.62 -24.32 -10.01
C PRO A 44 -0.14 -24.69 -9.79
N ASN A 45 0.49 -25.38 -10.75
CA ASN A 45 1.91 -25.77 -10.68
C ASN A 45 2.86 -24.57 -10.53
N ARG A 46 2.56 -23.42 -11.17
CA ARG A 46 3.38 -22.20 -11.05
C ARG A 46 3.21 -21.56 -9.68
N LEU A 47 1.99 -21.59 -9.15
CA LEU A 47 1.65 -21.06 -7.84
C LEU A 47 2.32 -21.86 -6.72
N GLU A 48 2.25 -23.18 -6.78
CA GLU A 48 2.95 -24.07 -5.84
C GLU A 48 4.46 -23.89 -5.89
N ARG A 49 5.03 -23.79 -7.10
CA ARG A 49 6.47 -23.57 -7.27
C ARG A 49 6.90 -22.24 -6.65
N HIS A 50 6.14 -21.17 -6.86
CA HIS A 50 6.44 -19.87 -6.24
C HIS A 50 6.43 -19.98 -4.71
N LEU A 51 5.42 -20.64 -4.13
CA LEU A 51 5.34 -20.85 -2.70
C LEU A 51 6.58 -21.60 -2.17
N LYS A 52 6.95 -22.72 -2.80
CA LYS A 52 8.12 -23.51 -2.41
C LYS A 52 9.44 -22.73 -2.53
N GLN A 53 9.60 -21.93 -3.59
CA GLN A 53 10.84 -21.21 -3.87
C GLN A 53 11.00 -19.92 -3.06
N GLN A 54 9.93 -19.14 -2.93
CA GLN A 54 9.98 -17.80 -2.32
C GLN A 54 9.58 -17.83 -0.85
N HIS A 55 8.80 -18.83 -0.44
CA HIS A 55 8.22 -18.94 0.89
C HIS A 55 8.29 -20.37 1.45
N PRO A 56 9.48 -21.02 1.48
CA PRO A 56 9.62 -22.41 1.88
C PRO A 56 9.09 -22.67 3.31
N THR A 57 9.26 -21.70 4.22
CA THR A 57 8.80 -21.76 5.61
C THR A 57 7.28 -21.71 5.76
N LEU A 58 6.55 -21.30 4.72
CA LEU A 58 5.10 -21.12 4.73
C LEU A 58 4.34 -22.27 4.04
N VAL A 59 5.08 -23.23 3.45
CA VAL A 59 4.48 -24.43 2.83
C VAL A 59 3.73 -25.27 3.87
N LEU A 60 4.27 -25.38 5.09
CA LEU A 60 3.75 -26.17 6.20
C LEU A 60 2.72 -25.42 7.07
N LYS A 61 2.44 -24.15 6.78
CA LYS A 61 1.48 -23.37 7.58
C LYS A 61 0.04 -23.83 7.32
N THR A 62 -0.76 -23.78 8.37
CA THR A 62 -2.14 -24.28 8.38
C THR A 62 -3.08 -23.35 7.60
N LYS A 63 -4.29 -23.84 7.29
CA LYS A 63 -5.30 -23.07 6.55
C LYS A 63 -5.73 -21.82 7.32
N GLU A 64 -5.79 -21.90 8.65
CA GLU A 64 -6.21 -20.82 9.54
C GLU A 64 -5.29 -19.60 9.40
N PHE A 65 -3.98 -19.81 9.25
CA PHE A 65 -3.02 -18.73 9.00
C PHE A 65 -3.36 -17.97 7.71
N PHE A 66 -3.67 -18.70 6.64
CA PHE A 66 -4.00 -18.09 5.35
C PHE A 66 -5.37 -17.43 5.34
N SER A 67 -6.35 -18.01 6.04
CA SER A 67 -7.66 -17.37 6.25
C SER A 67 -7.52 -16.05 7.02
N ALA A 68 -6.77 -16.03 8.12
CA ALA A 68 -6.49 -14.81 8.89
C ALA A 68 -5.76 -13.75 8.04
N LYS A 69 -4.80 -14.19 7.21
CA LYS A 69 -4.09 -13.29 6.29
C LYS A 69 -5.02 -12.73 5.22
N ALA A 70 -5.91 -13.54 4.65
CA ALA A 70 -6.89 -13.09 3.66
C ALA A 70 -7.82 -12.03 4.26
N GLU A 71 -8.31 -12.22 5.49
CA GLU A 71 -9.13 -11.25 6.20
C GLU A 71 -8.36 -9.95 6.51
N SER A 72 -7.10 -10.06 6.92
CA SER A 72 -6.22 -8.89 7.10
C SER A 72 -6.07 -8.09 5.80
N ILE A 73 -5.90 -8.75 4.67
CA ILE A 73 -5.79 -8.10 3.35
C ILE A 73 -7.11 -7.44 2.95
N LYS A 74 -8.25 -8.11 3.17
CA LYS A 74 -9.58 -7.52 2.93
C LYS A 74 -9.78 -6.24 3.75
N ARG A 75 -9.49 -6.29 5.06
CA ARG A 75 -9.55 -5.11 5.94
C ARG A 75 -8.64 -3.99 5.48
N MET A 76 -7.40 -4.30 5.09
CA MET A 76 -6.47 -3.30 4.56
C MET A 76 -7.01 -2.61 3.30
N ARG A 77 -7.72 -3.34 2.44
CA ARG A 77 -8.35 -2.77 1.24
C ARG A 77 -9.59 -1.95 1.55
N LEU A 78 -10.40 -2.35 2.54
CA LEU A 78 -11.54 -1.56 3.02
C LEU A 78 -11.08 -0.27 3.70
N ASN A 79 -9.97 -0.34 4.44
CA ASN A 79 -9.33 0.82 5.08
C ASN A 79 -8.58 1.71 4.10
N LYS A 80 -8.54 1.35 2.82
CA LYS A 80 -8.08 2.20 1.73
C LYS A 80 -9.17 3.25 1.44
N SER A 81 -9.53 3.99 2.48
CA SER A 81 -10.31 5.21 2.36
C SER A 81 -9.61 6.08 1.32
N GLU A 82 -10.36 6.55 0.33
CA GLU A 82 -9.91 7.52 -0.67
C GLU A 82 -9.19 8.72 -0.03
N SER A 83 -9.47 9.00 1.25
CA SER A 83 -8.78 10.02 2.05
C SER A 83 -7.26 9.86 2.12
N TYR A 84 -6.70 8.63 2.15
CA TYR A 84 -5.24 8.46 2.29
C TYR A 84 -4.48 8.83 1.01
N HIS A 85 -4.98 8.39 -0.14
CA HIS A 85 -4.37 8.76 -1.43
C HIS A 85 -4.59 10.24 -1.77
N THR A 86 -5.76 10.77 -1.43
CA THR A 86 -6.09 12.19 -1.61
C THR A 86 -5.28 13.08 -0.67
N GLY A 87 -5.06 12.66 0.58
CA GLY A 87 -4.22 13.37 1.54
C GLY A 87 -2.76 13.42 1.09
N VAL A 88 -2.16 12.27 0.73
CA VAL A 88 -0.75 12.22 0.28
C VAL A 88 -0.52 13.10 -0.96
N SER A 89 -1.46 13.13 -1.92
CA SER A 89 -1.34 13.98 -3.11
C SER A 89 -1.46 15.47 -2.78
N GLN A 90 -2.36 15.84 -1.86
CA GLN A 90 -2.52 17.22 -1.38
C GLN A 90 -1.30 17.70 -0.58
N HIS A 91 -0.73 16.86 0.29
CA HIS A 91 0.48 17.19 1.05
C HIS A 91 1.71 17.38 0.16
N LEU A 92 1.86 16.56 -0.89
CA LEU A 92 2.93 16.71 -1.87
C LEU A 92 2.78 18.02 -2.66
N LYS A 93 1.56 18.33 -3.11
CA LYS A 93 1.25 19.58 -3.80
C LYS A 93 1.53 20.80 -2.92
N ALA A 94 1.12 20.77 -1.65
CA ALA A 94 1.40 21.84 -0.70
C ALA A 94 2.90 22.02 -0.44
N SER A 95 3.65 20.93 -0.28
CA SER A 95 5.11 20.98 -0.07
C SER A 95 5.83 21.58 -1.27
N PHE A 96 5.43 21.20 -2.49
CA PHE A 96 5.96 21.77 -3.72
C PHE A 96 5.68 23.27 -3.84
N GLU A 97 4.45 23.70 -3.56
CA GLU A 97 4.07 25.11 -3.63
C GLU A 97 4.86 25.97 -2.64
N ILE A 98 5.10 25.46 -1.43
CA ILE A 98 5.93 26.12 -0.41
C ILE A 98 7.36 26.28 -0.92
N ALA A 99 7.97 25.22 -1.45
CA ALA A 99 9.32 25.28 -2.00
C ALA A 99 9.40 26.28 -3.17
N PHE A 100 8.41 26.28 -4.06
CA PHE A 100 8.33 27.21 -5.19
C PHE A 100 8.23 28.67 -4.73
N MET A 101 7.40 28.99 -3.73
CA MET A 101 7.30 30.33 -3.17
C MET A 101 8.60 30.80 -2.52
N ILE A 102 9.34 29.90 -1.87
CA ILE A 102 10.63 30.22 -1.23
C ILE A 102 11.66 30.60 -2.30
N VAL A 103 11.76 29.82 -3.37
CA VAL A 103 12.66 30.11 -4.49
C VAL A 103 12.28 31.43 -5.17
N LYS A 104 10.98 31.68 -5.37
CA LYS A 104 10.49 32.91 -6.02
C LYS A 104 10.74 34.19 -5.19
N GLN A 105 10.90 34.09 -3.87
CA GLN A 105 11.20 35.25 -3.02
C GLN A 105 12.69 35.65 -3.03
N GLU A 106 13.55 34.96 -3.79
CA GLU A 106 15.01 35.23 -3.92
C GLU A 106 15.71 35.45 -2.57
N LYS A 107 15.22 34.78 -1.52
CA LYS A 107 15.84 34.87 -0.19
C LYS A 107 17.14 34.08 -0.20
N PRO A 108 18.19 34.56 0.50
CA PRO A 108 19.45 33.82 0.61
C PRO A 108 19.16 32.44 1.24
N ASP A 109 19.82 31.42 0.71
CA ASP A 109 19.55 30.00 0.98
C ASP A 109 19.51 29.68 2.48
N THR A 110 20.31 30.38 3.29
CA THR A 110 20.38 30.23 4.75
C THR A 110 19.07 30.59 5.46
N ILE A 111 18.34 31.62 5.01
CA ILE A 111 17.05 32.04 5.60
C ILE A 111 15.93 31.09 5.15
N SER A 112 16.01 30.59 3.92
CA SER A 112 15.11 29.58 3.37
C SER A 112 15.14 28.28 4.20
N GLU A 113 16.34 27.77 4.51
CA GLU A 113 16.50 26.52 5.25
C GLU A 113 16.00 26.61 6.70
N GLU A 114 16.28 27.71 7.41
CA GLU A 114 15.76 27.92 8.77
C GLU A 114 14.23 28.01 8.80
N LEU A 115 13.64 28.66 7.80
CA LEU A 115 12.18 28.79 7.68
C LEU A 115 11.52 27.44 7.41
N ILE A 116 12.06 26.65 6.47
CA ILE A 116 11.57 25.30 6.16
C ILE A 116 11.66 24.40 7.38
N LYS A 117 12.80 24.43 8.08
CA LYS A 117 13.02 23.65 9.30
C LYS A 117 12.00 24.00 10.39
N SER A 118 11.75 25.28 10.62
CA SER A 118 10.73 25.76 11.57
C SER A 118 9.31 25.33 11.18
N CYS A 119 8.97 25.40 9.89
CA CYS A 119 7.68 24.97 9.36
C CYS A 119 7.46 23.46 9.52
N VAL A 120 8.46 22.63 9.20
CA VAL A 120 8.39 21.16 9.34
C VAL A 120 8.27 20.76 10.81
N LEU A 121 8.98 21.42 11.73
CA LEU A 121 8.84 21.19 13.17
C LEU A 121 7.43 21.52 13.68
N LYS A 122 6.82 22.62 13.23
CA LYS A 122 5.45 22.95 13.59
C LYS A 122 4.43 21.97 12.99
N ALA A 123 4.60 21.58 11.74
CA ALA A 123 3.72 20.62 11.08
C ALA A 123 3.75 19.25 11.77
N THR A 124 4.94 18.77 12.12
CA THR A 124 5.10 17.50 12.85
C THR A 124 4.46 17.56 14.25
N GLN A 125 4.59 18.67 14.98
CA GLN A 125 3.91 18.88 16.26
C GLN A 125 2.37 18.91 16.13
N LEU A 126 1.83 19.44 15.04
CA LEU A 126 0.39 19.47 14.78
C LEU A 126 -0.15 18.08 14.38
N ILE A 127 0.59 17.34 13.56
CA ILE A 127 0.16 16.04 13.03
C ILE A 127 0.30 14.92 14.07
N LEU A 128 1.39 14.90 14.83
CA LEU A 128 1.65 13.85 15.85
C LEU A 128 1.09 14.21 17.23
N GLY A 129 0.53 15.41 17.38
CA GLY A 129 0.22 16.02 18.67
C GLY A 129 1.48 16.50 19.39
N LYS A 130 1.35 17.49 20.29
CA LYS A 130 2.46 17.94 21.13
C LYS A 130 2.99 16.76 21.95
N MET A 131 4.13 16.21 21.57
CA MET A 131 4.94 15.46 22.53
C MET A 131 5.42 16.45 23.58
N GLN A 132 4.68 16.51 24.69
CA GLN A 132 5.18 17.06 25.94
C GLN A 132 6.38 16.20 26.36
N SER A 133 7.57 16.52 25.86
CA SER A 133 8.80 16.12 26.53
C SER A 133 8.87 16.93 27.81
N LYS A 134 8.29 16.38 28.88
CA LYS A 134 8.71 16.73 30.23
C LYS A 134 10.16 16.29 30.35
N LYS A 135 11.05 17.25 30.57
CA LYS A 135 12.27 17.04 31.31
C LYS A 135 12.34 18.11 32.39
#